data_AF-X1JZ10-F1
#
_entry.id   AF-X1JZ10-F1
#
_cell.length_a   1.000
_cell.length_b   1.000
_cell.length_c   1.000
_cell.angle_alpha   90.00
_cell.angle_beta   90.00
_cell.angle_gamma   90.00
#
_symmetry.space_group_name_H-M   'P 1'
#
loop_
_entity.id
_entity.type
_entity.pdbx_description
1 polymer ?
#
loop_
_entity_poly.entity_id
_entity_poly.type
_entity_poly.pdbx_seq_one_letter_code
_entity_poly.pdbx_strand_id
1 'polypeptide(L)' 'MRTNIKKFTLSILLCGIGMWIVAGLWHNLIMANLYKDVHATHDGIGLLLVAYFVLAGFMAYLYPFIYKGKKTVIDGLKFG' A
#
# COMPACT_ATOMS: atom_id res chain seq x y z
N MET A 1 21.62 -10.19 5.72
CA MET A 1 20.90 -8.92 6.04
C MET A 1 20.11 -9.14 7.32
N ARG A 2 20.38 -8.44 8.41
CA ARG A 2 19.54 -8.52 9.62
C ARG A 2 18.32 -7.62 9.39
N THR A 3 17.22 -8.20 8.93
CA THR A 3 15.96 -7.47 8.78
C THR A 3 15.54 -6.98 10.17
N ASN A 4 15.54 -5.67 10.37
CA ASN A 4 15.08 -5.10 11.63
C ASN A 4 13.55 -5.26 11.68
N ILE A 5 13.10 -6.26 12.43
CA ILE A 5 11.67 -6.62 12.56
C ILE A 5 10.80 -5.40 12.87
N LYS A 6 11.27 -4.47 13.72
CA LYS A 6 10.51 -3.25 14.03
C LYS A 6 10.30 -2.38 12.79
N LYS A 7 11.33 -2.20 11.96
CA LYS A 7 11.24 -1.41 10.71
C LYS A 7 10.38 -2.13 9.68
N PHE A 8 10.50 -3.45 9.57
CA PHE A 8 9.71 -4.27 8.65
C PHE A 8 8.20 -4.18 8.97
N THR A 9 7.83 -4.40 10.24
CA THR A 9 6.44 -4.27 10.69
C THR A 9 5.92 -2.84 10.51
N LEU A 10 6.74 -1.83 10.82
CA LEU A 10 6.35 -0.42 10.61
C LEU A 10 6.09 -0.10 9.14
N SER A 11 6.94 -0.58 8.22
CA SER A 11 6.76 -0.39 6.78
C SER A 11 5.48 -1.05 6.26
N ILE A 12 5.16 -2.25 6.72
CA ILE A 12 3.92 -2.96 6.36
C ILE A 12 2.70 -2.18 6.86
N LEU A 13 2.72 -1.72 8.11
CA LEU A 13 1.64 -0.94 8.69
C LEU A 13 1.40 0.38 7.93
N LEU A 14 2.47 1.15 7.71
CA LEU A 14 2.37 2.43 7.01
C LEU A 14 1.92 2.27 5.56
N CYS A 15 2.44 1.27 4.83
CA CYS A 15 2.02 1.02 3.44
C CYS A 15 0.59 0.48 3.36
N GLY A 16 0.22 -0.50 4.18
CA GLY A 16 -1.12 -1.08 4.18
C GLY A 16 -2.20 -0.04 4.50
N ILE A 17 -1.97 0.77 5.54
CA ILE A 17 -2.88 1.85 5.93
C ILE A 17 -2.88 2.96 4.88
N GLY A 18 -1.72 3.34 4.35
CA GLY A 18 -1.62 4.37 3.31
C GLY A 18 -2.41 4.01 2.05
N MET A 19 -2.26 2.77 1.56
CA MET A 19 -3.05 2.27 0.43
C MET A 19 -4.55 2.24 0.74
N TRP A 20 -4.94 1.84 1.95
CA TRP A 20 -6.34 1.82 2.36
C TRP A 20 -6.97 3.22 2.40
N ILE A 21 -6.25 4.23 2.91
CA ILE A 21 -6.71 5.62 2.93
C ILE A 21 -6.86 6.14 1.50
N VAL A 22 -5.88 5.90 0.62
CA VAL A 22 -5.93 6.35 -0.78
C VAL A 22 -7.10 5.70 -1.52
N ALA A 23 -7.32 4.39 -1.34
CA ALA A 23 -8.46 3.69 -1.91
C ALA A 23 -9.79 4.20 -1.36
N GLY A 24 -9.89 4.44 -0.06
CA GLY A 24 -11.09 5.02 0.57
C GLY A 24 -11.40 6.41 0.05
N LEU A 25 -10.38 7.27 -0.09
CA LEU A 25 -10.53 8.60 -0.71
C LEU A 25 -10.99 8.50 -2.16
N TRP A 26 -10.43 7.56 -2.94
CA TRP A 26 -10.86 7.32 -4.31
C TRP A 26 -12.35 6.94 -4.39
N HIS A 27 -12.77 5.95 -3.61
CA HIS A 27 -14.14 5.44 -3.66
C HIS A 27 -15.18 6.43 -3.08
N ASN A 28 -14.84 7.15 -2.01
CA ASN A 28 -15.80 8.04 -1.35
C ASN A 28 -15.85 9.46 -1.92
N LEU A 29 -14.74 10.02 -2.41
CA LEU A 29 -14.70 11.41 -2.89
C LEU A 29 -14.61 11.52 -4.40
N ILE A 30 -13.77 10.73 -5.05
CA ILE A 30 -13.46 10.90 -6.48
C ILE A 30 -14.50 10.17 -7.33
N MET A 31 -14.70 8.88 -7.08
CA MET A 31 -15.65 8.04 -7.82
C MET A 31 -17.08 8.54 -7.68
N ALA A 32 -17.50 8.93 -6.46
CA ALA A 32 -18.83 9.48 -6.21
C ALA A 32 -19.11 10.79 -6.97
N ASN A 33 -18.07 11.60 -7.24
CA ASN A 33 -18.21 12.85 -7.99
C ASN A 33 -18.10 12.66 -9.51
N LEU A 34 -17.28 11.71 -9.98
CA LEU A 34 -17.09 11.47 -11.42
C LEU A 34 -18.13 10.50 -12.03
N TYR A 35 -18.62 9.53 -11.27
CA TYR A 35 -19.48 8.45 -11.76
C TYR A 35 -20.75 8.37 -10.92
N LYS A 36 -21.74 9.20 -11.27
CA LYS A 36 -23.01 9.30 -10.53
C LYS A 36 -23.84 8.01 -10.50
N ASP A 37 -23.61 7.11 -11.46
CA ASP A 37 -24.33 5.83 -11.57
C ASP A 37 -23.63 4.66 -10.84
N VAL A 38 -22.46 4.88 -10.24
CA VAL A 38 -21.70 3.83 -9.56
C VAL A 38 -21.84 4.02 -8.05
N HIS A 39 -22.72 3.24 -7.44
CA HIS A 39 -22.77 3.13 -5.99
C HIS A 39 -21.54 2.39 -5.48
N ALA A 40 -20.82 2.99 -4.52
CA ALA A 40 -19.72 2.36 -3.80
C ALA A 40 -20.26 1.12 -3.04
N THR A 41 -20.20 -0.03 -3.70
CA THR A 41 -20.54 -1.31 -3.07
C THR A 41 -19.33 -1.68 -2.21
N HIS A 42 -19.52 -1.73 -0.90
CA HIS A 42 -18.44 -1.98 0.07
C HIS A 42 -18.05 -3.47 0.16
N ASP A 43 -18.41 -4.25 -0.87
CA ASP A 43 -18.19 -5.68 -0.91
C ASP A 43 -16.70 -5.98 -0.94
N GLY A 44 -16.26 -6.81 0.02
CA GLY A 44 -14.88 -7.24 0.10
C GLY A 44 -13.91 -6.20 0.65
N ILE A 45 -14.35 -5.10 1.28
CA ILE A 45 -13.44 -4.11 1.90
C ILE A 45 -12.45 -4.76 2.89
N GLY A 46 -12.90 -5.76 3.64
CA GLY A 46 -12.03 -6.54 4.54
C GLY A 46 -11.00 -7.38 3.78
N LEU A 47 -11.41 -8.01 2.68
CA LEU A 47 -10.51 -8.79 1.82
C LEU A 47 -9.47 -7.88 1.14
N LEU A 48 -9.90 -6.69 0.70
CA LEU A 48 -9.06 -5.68 0.08
C LEU A 48 -7.98 -5.17 1.06
N LEU A 49 -8.38 -4.92 2.32
CA LEU A 49 -7.46 -4.52 3.37
C LEU A 49 -6.40 -5.61 3.63
N VAL A 50 -6.81 -6.87 3.73
CA VAL A 50 -5.88 -8.00 3.87
C VAL A 50 -4.93 -8.09 2.67
N ALA A 51 -5.46 -7.94 1.45
CA ALA A 51 -4.64 -7.95 0.23
C ALA A 51 -3.59 -6.82 0.23
N TYR A 52 -3.94 -5.63 0.71
CA TYR A 52 -2.99 -4.51 0.86
C TYR A 52 -1.89 -4.80 1.87
N PHE A 53 -2.21 -5.45 2.99
CA PHE A 53 -1.19 -5.87 3.96
C PHE A 53 -0.27 -6.96 3.43
N VAL A 54 -0.82 -7.93 2.69
CA VAL A 54 -0.03 -8.98 2.03
C VAL A 54 0.90 -8.37 0.99
N LEU A 55 0.39 -7.48 0.13
CA LEU A 55 1.18 -6.78 -0.88
C LEU A 55 2.27 -5.90 -0.24
N ALA A 56 1.93 -5.15 0.81
CA ALA A 56 2.88 -4.36 1.57
C ALA A 56 3.99 -5.23 2.19
N GLY A 57 3.63 -6.43 2.68
CA GLY A 57 4.57 -7.43 3.17
C GLY A 57 5.55 -7.91 2.09
N PHE A 58 5.03 -8.25 0.90
CA PHE A 58 5.86 -8.64 -0.24
C PHE A 58 6.82 -7.53 -0.65
N MET A 59 6.34 -6.30 -0.79
CA MET A 59 7.16 -5.16 -1.17
C MET A 59 8.22 -4.85 -0.10
N ALA A 60 7.85 -4.84 1.18
CA ALA A 60 8.79 -4.63 2.28
C ALA A 60 9.85 -5.74 2.36
N TYR A 61 9.52 -6.98 1.96
CA TYR A 61 10.45 -8.10 1.93
C TYR A 61 11.39 -8.05 0.72
N LEU A 62 10.89 -7.66 -0.46
CA LEU A 62 11.66 -7.58 -1.70
C LEU A 62 12.58 -6.35 -1.74
N TYR A 63 12.13 -5.23 -1.20
CA TYR A 63 12.83 -3.95 -1.25
C TYR A 63 14.33 -4.01 -0.84
N PRO A 64 14.73 -4.69 0.26
CA PRO A 64 16.14 -4.80 0.66
C PRO A 64 17.01 -5.59 -0.33
N PHE A 65 16.46 -6.58 -1.04
CA PHE A 65 17.23 -7.38 -2.01
C PHE A 65 17.63 -6.58 -3.25
N ILE A 66 16.86 -5.54 -3.53
CA ILE A 66 16.98 -4.74 -4.75
C ILE A 66 17.68 -3.41 -4.45
N TYR A 67 17.49 -2.88 -3.24
CA TYR A 67 18.04 -1.60 -2.82
C TYR A 67 19.56 -1.65 -2.61
N LYS A 68 20.33 -1.04 -3.54
CA LYS A 68 21.81 -0.96 -3.50
C LYS A 68 22.35 0.31 -2.81
N GLY A 69 21.57 0.99 -1.98
CA GLY A 69 22.07 1.99 -1.03
C GLY A 69 22.22 3.44 -1.51
N LYS A 70 21.78 3.80 -2.72
CA LYS A 70 22.02 5.16 -3.25
C LYS A 70 20.90 6.17 -2.98
N LYS A 71 19.62 5.87 -3.25
CA LYS A 71 18.52 6.85 -3.06
C LYS A 71 17.21 6.19 -2.65
N THR A 72 16.97 6.04 -1.34
CA THR A 72 15.84 5.30 -0.75
C THR A 72 14.46 5.72 -1.28
N VAL A 73 14.22 7.01 -1.47
CA VAL A 73 12.90 7.50 -1.92
C VAL A 73 12.72 7.35 -3.43
N ILE A 74 13.75 7.68 -4.20
CA ILE A 74 13.69 7.66 -5.68
C ILE A 74 13.75 6.22 -6.19
N ASP A 75 14.53 5.36 -5.54
CA ASP A 75 14.60 3.94 -5.87
C ASP A 75 13.29 3.23 -5.48
N GLY A 76 12.62 3.69 -4.42
CA GLY A 76 11.27 3.25 -4.06
C GLY A 76 10.21 3.63 -5.12
N LEU A 77 10.21 4.88 -5.59
CA LEU A 77 9.30 5.39 -6.63
C LEU A 77 9.50 4.78 -8.03
N LYS A 78 10.68 4.22 -8.30
CA LYS A 78 10.92 3.47 -9.55
C LYS A 78 10.37 2.04 -9.50
N PHE A 79 10.19 1.52 -8.29
CA PHE A 79 9.72 0.15 -8.05
C PHE A 79 8.24 0.07 -7.70
N GLY A 80 7.64 1.17 -7.23
CA GLY A 80 6.23 1.32 -6.91
C GLY A 80 5.59 2.45 -7.70
#